data_AF-A0AAW7T0X9-F1
#
_entry.id   AF-A0AAW7T0X9-F1
#
_cell.length_a   1.000
_cell.length_b   1.000
_cell.length_c   1.000
_cell.angle_alpha   90.00
_cell.angle_beta   90.00
_cell.angle_gamma   90.00
#
_symmetry.space_group_name_H-M   'P 1'
#
loop_
_entity.id
_entity.type
_entity.pdbx_description
1 polymer ?
#
loop_
_entity_poly.entity_id
_entity_poly.type
_entity_poly.pdbx_seq_one_letter_code
_entity_poly.pdbx_strand_id
1 'polypeptide(L)'
;MQISDERARLSRSGVSHGRIAASLVRSRRLFLRVNSNDAVKVGETAPFAMVRKRWMSPLTLALALFAIGSSEAIAQNASFKLLSAAQIRAKLTNKYVSDNAHWLHHYLPDGRLVLVERGREKTGRWFVRNGQLCLVRSERISEPECLDIYAQGREVEYRDKGQVIAAGSIRSSPDRSH
;
A
#
# COMPACT_ATOMS: atom_id res chain seq x y z
N MET A 1 -60.92 38.05 -19.11
CA MET A 1 -59.56 38.61 -19.33
C MET A 1 -58.89 37.75 -20.40
N GLN A 2 -58.36 38.38 -21.44
CA GLN A 2 -58.06 37.78 -22.75
C GLN A 2 -56.85 36.82 -22.76
N ILE A 3 -56.94 35.91 -23.73
CA ILE A 3 -55.94 34.96 -24.23
C ILE A 3 -54.96 35.69 -25.17
N SER A 4 -53.67 35.35 -25.08
CA SER A 4 -52.62 35.36 -26.14
C SER A 4 -51.38 34.72 -25.51
N ASP A 5 -50.93 33.51 -25.82
CA ASP A 5 -50.43 32.93 -27.08
C ASP A 5 -49.31 33.79 -27.71
N GLU A 6 -48.06 33.43 -27.40
CA GLU A 6 -46.91 33.80 -28.24
C GLU A 6 -45.90 32.64 -28.25
N ARG A 7 -46.13 31.73 -29.21
CA ARG A 7 -45.15 30.77 -29.69
C ARG A 7 -44.07 31.47 -30.53
N ALA A 8 -42.88 30.88 -30.46
CA ALA A 8 -41.78 30.90 -31.43
C ALA A 8 -40.71 31.98 -31.26
N ARG A 9 -39.52 31.55 -30.80
CA ARG A 9 -38.40 31.38 -31.73
C ARG A 9 -37.34 30.44 -31.16
N LEU A 10 -37.14 29.33 -31.86
CA LEU A 10 -36.01 28.42 -31.72
C LEU A 10 -34.70 29.21 -31.93
N SER A 11 -33.81 29.20 -30.94
CA SER A 11 -32.40 29.49 -31.16
C SER A 11 -31.59 28.26 -30.76
N ARG A 12 -31.28 27.45 -31.79
CA ARG A 12 -30.24 26.42 -31.74
C ARG A 12 -28.90 27.14 -31.53
N SER A 13 -28.31 26.99 -30.35
CA SER A 13 -26.87 27.19 -30.20
C SER A 13 -26.23 25.85 -29.87
N GLY A 14 -25.29 25.47 -30.73
CA GLY A 14 -24.74 24.12 -30.85
C GLY A 14 -23.96 23.67 -29.63
N VAL A 15 -24.23 22.45 -29.22
CA VAL A 15 -23.35 21.65 -28.36
C VAL A 15 -22.05 21.40 -29.13
N SER A 16 -20.99 22.12 -28.77
CA SER A 16 -19.63 21.81 -29.21
C SER A 16 -19.14 20.60 -28.42
N HIS A 17 -19.28 19.40 -29.01
CA HIS A 17 -18.58 18.22 -28.53
C HIS A 17 -17.08 18.37 -28.82
N GLY A 18 -16.36 18.90 -27.84
CA GLY A 18 -14.91 18.81 -27.79
C GLY A 18 -14.50 17.35 -27.71
N ARG A 19 -14.02 16.79 -28.83
CA ARG A 19 -13.36 15.49 -28.88
C ARG A 19 -12.04 15.60 -28.13
N ILE A 20 -12.03 15.24 -26.84
CA ILE A 20 -10.77 15.03 -26.11
C ILE A 20 -10.16 13.75 -26.67
N ALA A 21 -9.10 13.91 -27.46
CA ALA A 21 -8.27 12.81 -27.91
C ALA A 21 -7.68 12.10 -26.67
N ALA A 22 -8.08 10.85 -26.46
CA ALA A 22 -7.45 9.98 -25.49
C ALA A 22 -6.01 9.73 -25.93
N SER A 23 -5.05 10.44 -25.33
CA SER A 23 -3.63 10.14 -25.49
C SER A 23 -3.34 8.83 -24.78
N LEU A 24 -3.40 7.73 -25.54
CA LEU A 24 -2.92 6.42 -25.10
C LEU A 24 -1.41 6.50 -24.94
N VAL A 25 -0.94 6.82 -23.74
CA VAL A 25 0.46 6.63 -23.35
C VAL A 25 0.70 5.12 -23.35
N ARG A 26 1.22 4.63 -24.47
CA ARG A 26 1.64 3.23 -24.67
C ARG A 26 2.84 2.98 -23.77
N SER A 27 2.58 2.65 -22.51
CA SER A 27 3.59 2.25 -21.55
C SER A 27 4.25 0.95 -22.06
N ARG A 28 5.43 1.09 -22.67
CA ARG A 28 6.29 -0.05 -23.02
C ARG A 28 6.74 -0.68 -21.70
N ARG A 29 5.98 -1.67 -21.22
CA ARG A 29 6.49 -2.61 -20.21
C ARG A 29 7.66 -3.34 -20.86
N LEU A 30 8.88 -2.93 -20.51
CA LEU A 30 10.08 -3.72 -20.77
C LEU A 30 9.98 -4.96 -19.88
N PHE A 31 9.43 -6.04 -20.42
CA PHE A 31 9.58 -7.35 -19.82
C PHE A 31 11.03 -7.78 -20.04
N LEU A 32 11.88 -7.60 -19.03
CA LEU A 32 13.15 -8.30 -18.97
C LEU A 32 12.83 -9.79 -18.80
N ARG A 33 12.86 -10.49 -19.93
CA ARG A 33 12.77 -11.95 -20.00
C ARG A 33 14.16 -12.46 -19.59
N VAL A 34 14.32 -12.85 -18.33
CA VAL A 34 15.52 -13.61 -17.91
C VAL A 34 15.40 -15.00 -18.53
N ASN A 35 16.15 -15.23 -19.60
CA ASN A 35 16.32 -16.55 -20.22
C ASN A 35 17.63 -17.12 -19.67
N SER A 36 17.54 -18.10 -18.78
CA SER A 36 18.70 -18.84 -18.28
C SER A 36 18.54 -20.29 -18.71
N ASN A 37 18.88 -20.54 -19.98
CA ASN A 37 19.11 -21.86 -20.53
C ASN A 37 20.54 -21.92 -21.07
N ASP A 38 21.52 -21.74 -20.19
CA ASP A 38 22.90 -22.14 -20.48
C ASP A 38 23.10 -23.57 -19.97
N ALA A 39 22.55 -24.53 -20.71
CA ALA A 39 23.00 -25.92 -20.61
C ALA A 39 24.14 -26.10 -21.60
N VAL A 40 25.33 -26.16 -21.01
CA VAL A 40 26.63 -26.43 -21.60
C VAL A 40 26.59 -27.61 -22.58
N LYS A 41 27.32 -27.44 -23.69
CA LYS A 41 27.47 -28.39 -24.79
C LYS A 41 27.97 -29.76 -24.33
N VAL A 42 27.29 -30.78 -24.85
CA VAL A 42 27.65 -32.19 -24.84
C VAL A 42 28.93 -32.40 -25.66
N GLY A 43 29.93 -33.01 -25.03
CA GLY A 43 31.11 -33.56 -25.69
C GLY A 43 31.18 -35.07 -25.45
N GLU A 44 31.14 -35.82 -26.55
CA GLU A 44 31.38 -37.27 -26.71
C GLU A 44 32.70 -37.72 -26.04
N THR A 45 32.83 -38.91 -25.44
CA THR A 45 33.18 -40.15 -26.16
C THR A 45 33.31 -41.38 -25.22
N ALA A 46 33.01 -42.55 -25.82
CA ALA A 46 33.60 -43.89 -25.57
C ALA A 46 33.02 -44.76 -24.42
N PRO A 47 33.21 -46.10 -24.47
CA PRO A 47 32.16 -47.01 -24.93
C PRO A 47 31.76 -48.06 -23.87
N PHE A 48 30.69 -48.78 -24.23
CA PHE A 48 30.13 -49.97 -23.59
C PHE A 48 31.13 -50.84 -22.80
N ALA A 49 30.92 -50.90 -21.49
CA ALA A 49 31.36 -52.00 -20.64
C ALA A 49 30.15 -52.59 -19.90
N MET A 50 29.56 -53.58 -20.55
CA MET A 50 29.03 -54.82 -19.99
C MET A 50 28.48 -54.80 -18.55
N VAL A 51 27.15 -54.87 -18.48
CA VAL A 51 26.31 -55.51 -17.45
C VAL A 51 27.08 -56.38 -16.44
N ARG A 52 26.84 -56.11 -15.16
CA ARG A 52 26.69 -57.17 -14.14
C ARG A 52 25.84 -56.71 -12.97
N LYS A 53 24.56 -57.08 -13.04
CA LYS A 53 23.56 -57.00 -11.97
C LYS A 53 23.98 -57.92 -10.82
N ARG A 54 24.43 -57.35 -9.70
CA ARG A 54 24.72 -58.05 -8.43
C ARG A 54 23.87 -57.35 -7.35
N TRP A 55 22.66 -57.86 -7.11
CA TRP A 55 22.26 -58.61 -5.90
C TRP A 55 22.49 -57.81 -4.61
N MET A 56 21.39 -57.55 -3.92
CA MET A 56 21.22 -56.71 -2.72
C MET A 56 22.19 -57.03 -1.59
N SER A 57 22.68 -55.98 -0.91
CA SER A 57 23.07 -56.02 0.51
C SER A 57 22.53 -54.77 1.21
N PRO A 58 21.64 -54.91 2.21
CA PRO A 58 20.97 -53.78 2.86
C PRO A 58 21.71 -53.38 4.15
N LEU A 59 22.79 -52.61 4.08
CA LEU A 59 23.32 -51.87 5.23
C LEU A 59 24.41 -50.91 4.79
N THR A 60 24.16 -49.60 4.94
CA THR A 60 25.09 -48.43 4.99
C THR A 60 24.36 -47.24 4.37
N LEU A 61 24.40 -46.00 4.86
CA LEU A 61 24.89 -45.39 6.09
C LEU A 61 24.45 -43.92 5.98
N ALA A 62 23.88 -43.39 7.05
CA ALA A 62 23.93 -42.00 7.50
C ALA A 62 23.44 -40.81 6.62
N LEU A 63 22.77 -39.92 7.35
CA LEU A 63 22.78 -38.46 7.18
C LEU A 63 21.96 -37.88 6.01
N ALA A 64 20.64 -37.99 6.11
CA ALA A 64 19.76 -37.03 5.44
C ALA A 64 19.91 -35.65 6.12
N LEU A 65 20.64 -34.76 5.44
CA LEU A 65 20.79 -33.34 5.71
C LEU A 65 19.41 -32.67 5.87
N PHE A 66 18.99 -32.45 7.12
CA PHE A 66 17.96 -31.46 7.43
C PHE A 66 18.63 -30.08 7.51
N ALA A 67 18.94 -29.49 6.36
CA ALA A 67 19.27 -28.07 6.28
C ALA A 67 17.95 -27.27 6.40
N ILE A 68 17.48 -27.10 7.64
CA ILE A 68 16.39 -26.15 7.93
C ILE A 68 17.00 -24.76 7.76
N GLY A 69 16.77 -24.15 6.61
CA GLY A 69 17.04 -22.73 6.41
C GLY A 69 16.15 -21.92 7.36
N SER A 70 16.67 -21.55 8.52
CA SER A 70 16.06 -20.54 9.38
C SER A 70 16.11 -19.21 8.63
N SER A 71 14.95 -18.78 8.11
CA SER A 71 14.80 -17.39 7.67
C SER A 71 14.83 -16.52 8.92
N GLU A 72 16.02 -16.10 9.31
CA GLU A 72 16.20 -15.05 10.30
C GLU A 72 15.64 -13.78 9.67
N ALA A 73 14.43 -13.40 10.09
CA ALA A 73 13.91 -12.08 9.84
C ALA A 73 14.88 -11.10 10.52
N ILE A 74 15.78 -10.49 9.74
CA ILE A 74 16.63 -9.42 10.21
C ILE A 74 15.70 -8.33 10.72
N ALA A 75 15.56 -8.22 12.02
CA ALA A 75 14.94 -7.07 12.65
C ALA A 75 15.80 -5.87 12.27
N GLN A 76 15.39 -5.15 11.23
CA GLN A 76 16.03 -3.89 10.89
C GLN A 76 15.75 -2.95 12.07
N ASN A 77 16.80 -2.63 12.83
CA ASN A 77 16.82 -1.62 13.90
C ASN A 77 16.66 -0.22 13.27
N ALA A 78 15.56 -0.03 12.57
CA ALA A 78 15.46 0.93 11.49
C ALA A 78 15.22 2.37 11.92
N SER A 79 15.07 2.77 13.19
CA SER A 79 14.74 4.14 13.62
C SER A 79 13.50 4.78 12.94
N PHE A 80 12.80 5.63 13.67
CA PHE A 80 11.69 6.38 13.12
C PHE A 80 12.19 7.49 12.18
N LYS A 81 11.71 7.51 10.94
CA LYS A 81 12.07 8.52 9.93
C LYS A 81 10.91 9.44 9.64
N LEU A 82 11.19 10.75 9.57
CA LEU A 82 10.22 11.75 9.14
C LEU A 82 9.76 11.43 7.72
N LEU A 83 8.45 11.48 7.49
CA LEU A 83 7.85 11.24 6.19
C LEU A 83 7.62 12.55 5.44
N SER A 84 7.94 12.54 4.15
CA SER A 84 7.51 13.59 3.21
C SER A 84 6.01 13.52 2.93
N ALA A 85 5.47 14.59 2.33
CA ALA A 85 4.06 14.65 1.94
C ALA A 85 3.62 13.48 1.04
N ALA A 86 4.47 13.06 0.10
CA ALA A 86 4.18 11.93 -0.79
C ALA A 86 4.17 10.60 -0.02
N GLN A 87 5.12 10.42 0.90
CA GLN A 87 5.19 9.23 1.75
C GLN A 87 4.01 9.14 2.71
N ILE A 88 3.57 10.24 3.32
CA ILE A 88 2.38 10.27 4.17
C ILE A 88 1.16 9.78 3.38
N ARG A 89 0.90 10.34 2.19
CA ARG A 89 -0.22 9.93 1.35
C ARG A 89 -0.13 8.45 0.97
N ALA A 90 1.03 7.99 0.51
CA ALA A 90 1.23 6.59 0.12
C ALA A 90 1.02 5.61 1.29
N LYS A 91 1.37 6.03 2.51
CA LYS A 91 1.40 5.17 3.69
C LYS A 91 0.08 5.15 4.46
N LEU A 92 -0.72 6.23 4.38
CA LEU A 92 -1.98 6.36 5.12
C LEU A 92 -3.24 6.21 4.25
N THR A 93 -3.20 6.51 2.95
CA THR A 93 -4.42 6.46 2.13
C THR A 93 -5.07 5.08 2.15
N ASN A 94 -6.37 5.04 2.49
CA ASN A 94 -7.15 3.82 2.67
C ASN A 94 -6.54 2.85 3.70
N LYS A 95 -5.92 3.41 4.75
CA LYS A 95 -5.32 2.64 5.85
C LYS A 95 -5.90 3.06 7.19
N TYR A 96 -5.78 2.12 8.11
CA TYR A 96 -6.13 2.28 9.51
C TYR A 96 -4.85 2.50 10.31
N VAL A 97 -4.91 3.38 11.30
CA VAL A 97 -3.86 3.51 12.33
C VAL A 97 -4.52 3.40 13.69
N SER A 98 -4.00 2.55 14.56
CA SER A 98 -4.55 2.34 15.90
C SER A 98 -3.44 1.96 16.88
N ASP A 99 -3.65 2.33 18.15
CA ASP A 99 -2.87 1.84 19.29
C ASP A 99 -3.42 0.52 19.88
N ASN A 100 -4.44 -0.06 19.23
CA ASN A 100 -5.18 -1.27 19.61
C ASN A 100 -5.97 -1.16 20.94
N ALA A 101 -6.04 0.01 21.58
CA ALA A 101 -6.65 0.13 22.91
C ALA A 101 -7.57 1.36 23.04
N HIS A 102 -7.08 2.54 22.68
CA HIS A 102 -7.75 3.81 23.01
C HIS A 102 -8.33 4.50 21.79
N TRP A 103 -7.71 4.33 20.61
CA TRP A 103 -8.14 5.02 19.41
C TRP A 103 -7.84 4.25 18.11
N LEU A 104 -8.63 4.56 17.08
CA LEU A 104 -8.43 4.11 15.71
C LEU A 104 -8.80 5.23 14.73
N HIS A 105 -7.94 5.47 13.75
CA HIS A 105 -8.16 6.41 12.66
C HIS A 105 -8.19 5.68 11.32
N HIS A 106 -9.20 5.95 10.48
CA HIS A 106 -9.27 5.47 9.10
C HIS A 106 -9.18 6.65 8.13
N TYR A 107 -8.14 6.65 7.31
CA TYR A 107 -7.82 7.71 6.35
C TYR A 107 -8.41 7.41 4.98
N LEU A 108 -9.62 7.88 4.71
CA LEU A 108 -10.32 7.58 3.45
C LEU A 108 -9.68 8.33 2.26
N PRO A 109 -9.68 7.75 1.04
CA PRO A 109 -9.09 8.39 -0.16
C PRO A 109 -9.71 9.73 -0.56
N ASP A 110 -10.95 9.98 -0.17
CA ASP A 110 -11.68 11.23 -0.45
C ASP A 110 -11.34 12.36 0.55
N GLY A 111 -10.40 12.13 1.47
CA GLY A 111 -10.01 13.08 2.50
C GLY A 111 -10.90 13.07 3.74
N ARG A 112 -11.90 12.17 3.83
CA ARG A 112 -12.62 11.95 5.09
C ARG A 112 -11.77 11.14 6.08
N LEU A 113 -11.94 11.43 7.34
CA LEU A 113 -11.30 10.75 8.46
C LEU A 113 -12.39 10.14 9.33
N VAL A 114 -12.32 8.83 9.60
CA VAL A 114 -13.16 8.21 10.64
C VAL A 114 -12.28 8.03 11.88
N LEU A 115 -12.72 8.58 13.01
CA LEU A 115 -12.04 8.48 14.29
C LEU A 115 -12.90 7.65 15.23
N VAL A 116 -12.33 6.61 15.82
CA VAL A 116 -12.91 5.91 16.96
C VAL A 116 -12.07 6.27 18.16
N GLU A 117 -12.64 7.00 19.11
CA GLU A 117 -11.97 7.37 20.36
C GLU A 117 -12.90 6.96 21.51
N ARG A 118 -12.37 6.22 22.50
CA ARG A 118 -13.17 5.76 23.65
C ARG A 118 -14.48 5.05 23.24
N GLY A 119 -14.41 4.22 22.20
CA GLY A 119 -15.54 3.46 21.67
C GLY A 119 -16.60 4.28 20.91
N ARG A 120 -16.37 5.58 20.67
CA ARG A 120 -17.28 6.41 19.90
C ARG A 120 -16.68 6.75 18.55
N GLU A 121 -17.44 6.47 17.49
CA GLU A 121 -17.10 6.89 16.15
C GLU A 121 -17.47 8.36 15.92
N LYS A 122 -16.58 9.08 15.25
CA LYS A 122 -16.74 10.46 14.78
C LYS A 122 -16.18 10.57 13.37
N THR A 123 -16.68 11.54 12.61
CA THR A 123 -16.15 11.88 11.28
C THR A 123 -15.41 13.21 11.33
N GLY A 124 -14.40 13.29 10.47
CA GLY A 124 -13.59 14.48 10.28
C GLY A 124 -13.00 14.51 8.88
N ARG A 125 -11.97 15.33 8.70
CA ARG A 125 -11.20 15.40 7.45
C ARG A 125 -9.72 15.26 7.73
N TRP A 126 -9.00 14.73 6.76
CA TRP A 126 -7.55 14.73 6.74
C TRP A 126 -7.03 15.22 5.40
N PHE A 127 -5.87 15.85 5.42
CA PHE A 127 -5.13 16.22 4.22
C PHE A 127 -3.66 16.36 4.57
N VAL A 128 -2.83 16.52 3.55
CA VAL A 128 -1.38 16.74 3.72
C VAL A 128 -1.03 18.11 3.19
N ARG A 129 -0.42 18.94 4.05
CA ARG A 129 0.00 20.31 3.73
C ARG A 129 1.40 20.54 4.31
N ASN A 130 2.30 21.15 3.53
CA ASN A 130 3.66 21.49 3.96
C ASN A 130 4.46 20.32 4.55
N GLY A 131 4.24 19.09 4.07
CA GLY A 131 4.93 17.90 4.61
C GLY A 131 4.30 17.31 5.87
N GLN A 132 3.23 17.90 6.40
CA GLN A 132 2.57 17.49 7.62
C GLN A 132 1.20 16.85 7.34
N LEU A 133 0.77 15.97 8.24
CA LEU A 133 -0.59 15.43 8.26
C LEU A 133 -1.47 16.38 9.05
N CYS A 134 -2.50 16.93 8.40
CA CYS A 134 -3.44 17.85 9.04
C CYS A 134 -4.79 17.16 9.26
N LEU A 135 -5.32 17.25 10.48
CA LEU A 135 -6.56 16.62 10.92
C LEU A 135 -7.58 17.68 11.32
N VAL A 136 -8.80 17.53 10.84
CA VAL A 136 -9.97 18.32 11.26
C VAL A 136 -10.92 17.36 11.94
N ARG A 137 -10.94 17.36 13.28
CA ARG A 137 -11.70 16.38 14.09
C ARG A 137 -13.19 16.72 14.23
N SER A 138 -13.59 17.95 13.89
CA SER A 138 -14.98 18.41 13.93
C SER A 138 -15.27 19.28 12.71
N GLU A 139 -16.41 19.05 12.06
CA GLU A 139 -16.85 19.83 10.91
C GLU A 139 -17.39 21.22 11.31
N ARG A 140 -17.67 21.45 12.60
CA ARG A 140 -18.31 22.68 13.09
C ARG A 140 -17.35 23.86 13.34
N ILE A 141 -16.28 23.97 12.56
CA ILE A 141 -15.24 25.01 12.66
C ILE A 141 -14.19 24.64 13.73
N SER A 142 -13.18 23.86 13.33
CA SER A 142 -11.92 23.74 14.06
C SER A 142 -10.77 24.03 13.11
N GLU A 143 -9.76 24.77 13.57
CA GLU A 143 -8.51 24.86 12.85
C GLU A 143 -7.91 23.45 12.69
N PRO A 144 -7.28 23.14 11.54
CA PRO A 144 -6.62 21.86 11.35
C PRO A 144 -5.43 21.70 12.29
N GLU A 145 -5.35 20.58 12.99
CA GLU A 145 -4.17 20.17 13.75
C GLU A 145 -3.18 19.50 12.80
N CYS A 146 -2.02 20.11 12.56
CA CYS A 146 -1.00 19.59 11.65
C CYS A 146 0.19 18.99 12.42
N LEU A 147 0.53 17.75 12.09
CA LEU A 147 1.46 16.91 12.82
C LEU A 147 2.55 16.36 11.88
N ASP A 148 3.76 16.27 12.40
CA ASP A 148 4.85 15.56 11.73
C ASP A 148 4.65 14.07 11.90
N ILE A 149 4.75 13.33 10.80
CA ILE A 149 4.59 11.87 10.83
C ILE A 149 5.94 11.22 10.65
N TYR A 150 6.33 10.45 11.66
CA TYR A 150 7.48 9.59 11.60
C TYR A 150 7.04 8.14 11.44
N ALA A 151 7.85 7.32 10.76
CA ALA A 151 7.55 5.89 10.64
C ALA A 151 8.76 4.98 10.67
N GLN A 152 8.52 3.76 11.14
CA GLN A 152 9.42 2.63 11.08
C GLN A 152 8.61 1.38 10.72
N GLY A 153 8.78 0.85 9.50
CA GLY A 153 7.97 -0.27 9.03
C GLY A 153 6.47 0.07 9.05
N ARG A 154 5.67 -0.64 9.85
CA ARG A 154 4.23 -0.37 10.04
C ARG A 154 3.92 0.58 11.19
N GLU A 155 4.87 0.82 12.09
CA GLU A 155 4.67 1.74 13.19
C GLU A 155 4.77 3.19 12.69
N VAL A 156 3.96 4.05 13.29
CA VAL A 156 3.95 5.49 13.06
C VAL A 156 3.86 6.25 14.36
N GLU A 157 4.52 7.39 14.40
CA GLU A 157 4.44 8.37 15.47
C GLU A 157 3.91 9.68 14.91
N TYR A 158 2.99 10.27 15.65
CA TYR A 158 2.46 11.60 15.43
C TYR A 158 3.23 12.52 16.37
N ARG A 159 3.93 13.49 15.81
CA ARG A 159 4.70 14.45 16.59
C ARG A 159 4.17 15.86 16.42
N ASP A 160 3.99 16.55 17.54
CA ASP A 160 3.77 18.00 17.57
C ASP A 160 5.02 18.67 18.15
N LYS A 161 5.61 19.61 17.40
CA LYS A 161 6.83 20.33 17.79
C LYS A 161 7.95 19.39 18.31
N GLY A 162 8.10 18.23 17.65
CA GLY A 162 9.11 17.22 17.98
C GLY A 162 8.75 16.25 19.11
N GLN A 163 7.64 16.46 19.83
CA GLN A 163 7.18 15.56 20.89
C GLN A 163 6.20 14.52 20.34
N VAL A 164 6.37 13.25 20.72
CA VAL A 164 5.42 12.19 20.36
C VAL A 164 4.14 12.36 21.17
N ILE A 165 3.03 12.69 20.49
CA ILE A 165 1.71 12.86 21.12
C ILE A 165 0.81 11.64 20.94
N ALA A 166 1.08 10.82 19.92
CA ALA A 166 0.41 9.55 19.68
C ALA A 166 1.30 8.63 18.85
N ALA A 167 1.15 7.32 19.04
CA ALA A 167 1.83 6.30 18.25
C ALA A 167 0.87 5.14 17.98
N GLY A 168 1.04 4.47 16.84
CA GLY A 168 0.21 3.33 16.49
C GLY A 168 0.73 2.58 15.28
N SER A 169 0.05 1.48 14.97
CA SER A 169 0.41 0.58 13.88
C SER A 169 -0.52 0.76 12.68
N ILE A 170 0.05 0.77 11.47
CA ILE A 170 -0.72 0.83 10.22
C ILE A 170 -1.28 -0.55 9.86
N ARG A 171 -2.57 -0.60 9.54
CA ARG A 171 -3.31 -1.79 9.14
C ARG A 171 -4.10 -1.56 7.85
N SER A 172 -4.38 -2.65 7.13
CA SER A 172 -5.22 -2.61 5.90
C SER A 172 -6.71 -2.84 6.19
N SER A 173 -7.07 -3.21 7.42
CA SER A 173 -8.43 -3.41 7.90
C SER A 173 -8.50 -2.92 9.35
N PRO A 174 -9.69 -2.59 9.89
CA PRO A 174 -9.83 -2.32 11.31
C PRO A 174 -9.46 -3.58 12.11
N ASP A 175 -9.03 -3.38 13.36
CA ASP A 175 -8.81 -4.51 14.25
C ASP A 175 -10.15 -5.20 14.55
N ARG A 176 -10.18 -6.52 14.45
CA ARG A 176 -11.35 -7.32 14.81
C ARG A 176 -11.12 -7.77 16.25
N SER A 177 -11.40 -6.89 17.21
CA SER A 177 -11.52 -7.33 18.60
C SER A 177 -12.81 -8.15 18.73
N HIS A 178 -12.61 -9.44 19.01
CA HIS A 178 -13.65 -10.39 19.38
C HIS A 178 -14.18 -10.12 20.80
#